data_AF-A0A180G473-F1
#
_entry.id   AF-A0A180G473-F1
#
_cell.length_a   1.000
_cell.length_b   1.000
_cell.length_c   1.000
_cell.angle_alpha   90.00
_cell.angle_beta   90.00
_cell.angle_gamma   90.00
#
_symmetry.space_group_name_H-M   'P 1'
#
loop_
_entity.id
_entity.type
_entity.pdbx_description
1 polymer ?
#
loop_
_entity_poly.entity_id
_entity_poly.type
_entity_poly.pdbx_seq_one_letter_code
_entity_poly.pdbx_strand_id
1 'polypeptide(L)'
;MDFFTQKLNQLAKWVRDTTEPFDGIQLILTGDFFQLPPITRLARDAKRAPYLFESKSWDECVTQTIFLKHVFRQSDQVFVDLLNEIWMGTVLPRTSEIMASLTKPVKYEDDILPTELSVPLSVSFLCLHLGRRDLKLECAVSWHLSTIQESMTSLWPIRNI
;
A
#
# COMPACT_ATOMS: atom_id res chain seq x y z
N MET A 1 1.39 21.91 -2.60
CA MET A 1 0.69 20.67 -2.23
C MET A 1 1.32 20.25 -0.92
N ASP A 2 0.49 20.04 0.09
CA ASP A 2 0.96 19.92 1.47
C ASP A 2 1.17 18.45 1.84
N PHE A 3 2.43 18.06 1.98
CA PHE A 3 2.77 16.71 2.43
C PHE A 3 2.69 16.62 3.95
N PHE A 4 2.10 15.54 4.47
CA PHE A 4 1.94 15.31 5.90
C PHE A 4 3.28 15.37 6.66
N THR A 5 4.32 14.69 6.14
CA THR A 5 5.68 14.71 6.72
C THR A 5 6.26 16.10 6.80
N GLN A 6 6.08 16.90 5.75
CA GLN A 6 6.61 18.26 5.68
C GLN A 6 5.99 19.16 6.75
N LYS A 7 4.67 19.04 6.98
CA LYS A 7 3.97 19.78 8.02
C LYS A 7 4.48 19.43 9.42
N LEU A 8 4.63 18.14 9.71
CA LEU A 8 5.15 17.69 11.01
C LEU A 8 6.59 18.13 11.23
N ASN A 9 7.44 18.00 10.21
CA ASN A 9 8.83 18.43 10.25
C ASN A 9 8.95 19.95 10.50
N GLN A 10 8.17 20.76 9.77
CA GLN A 10 8.13 22.21 9.96
C GLN A 10 7.61 22.60 11.35
N LEU A 11 6.59 21.90 11.84
CA LEU A 11 6.07 22.13 13.19
C LEU A 11 7.13 21.83 14.25
N ALA A 12 7.86 20.71 14.13
CA ALA A 12 8.92 20.36 15.06
C ALA A 12 10.03 21.43 15.09
N LYS A 13 10.50 21.85 13.91
CA LYS A 13 11.47 22.93 13.73
C LYS A 13 10.99 24.26 14.35
N TRP A 14 9.71 24.61 14.15
CA TRP A 14 9.12 25.84 14.69
C TRP A 14 8.97 25.83 16.21
N VAL A 15 8.51 24.72 16.81
CA VAL A 15 8.29 24.62 18.26
C VAL A 15 9.59 24.73 19.04
N ARG A 16 10.71 24.27 18.47
CA ARG A 16 12.00 24.16 19.17
C ARG A 16 13.09 25.10 18.64
N ASP A 17 12.74 25.96 17.69
CA ASP A 17 13.60 26.97 17.08
C ASP A 17 14.91 26.39 16.51
N THR A 18 14.77 25.34 15.69
CA THR A 18 15.90 24.66 15.04
C THR A 18 15.69 24.42 13.56
N THR A 19 16.79 24.14 12.85
CA THR A 19 16.77 23.80 11.43
C THR A 19 16.91 22.31 11.15
N GLU A 20 17.23 21.51 12.18
CA GLU A 20 17.48 20.08 12.09
C GLU A 20 16.21 19.31 11.68
N PRO A 21 16.31 18.25 10.86
CA PRO A 21 15.17 17.40 10.52
C PRO A 21 14.45 16.89 11.78
N PHE A 22 13.14 17.13 11.86
CA PHE A 22 12.30 16.85 13.03
C PHE A 22 12.88 17.32 14.37
N ASP A 23 13.71 18.36 14.36
CA ASP A 23 14.42 18.86 15.53
C ASP A 23 15.24 17.76 16.26
N GLY A 24 15.93 16.91 15.48
CA GLY A 24 16.77 15.84 16.03
C GLY A 24 16.00 14.72 16.73
N ILE A 25 14.67 14.69 16.63
CA ILE A 25 13.85 13.56 17.07
C ILE A 25 14.20 12.35 16.20
N GLN A 26 14.55 11.24 16.84
CA GLN A 26 14.77 9.99 16.14
C GLN A 26 13.45 9.49 15.53
N LEU A 27 13.41 9.39 14.21
CA LEU A 27 12.26 8.86 13.48
C LEU A 27 12.42 7.36 13.24
N ILE A 28 11.41 6.61 13.67
CA ILE A 28 11.25 5.20 13.32
C ILE A 28 9.91 5.08 12.59
N LEU A 29 9.99 4.84 11.27
CA LEU A 29 8.84 4.66 10.41
C LEU A 29 8.72 3.19 10.02
N THR A 30 7.50 2.67 10.01
CA THR A 30 7.20 1.28 9.66
C THR A 30 5.90 1.27 8.85
N GLY A 31 5.89 0.44 7.81
CA GLY A 31 4.77 0.29 6.90
C GLY A 31 5.17 -0.43 5.63
N ASP A 32 4.20 -0.59 4.74
CA ASP A 32 4.37 -1.18 3.42
C ASP A 32 3.60 -0.34 2.41
N PHE A 33 4.32 0.28 1.49
CA PHE A 33 3.74 1.20 0.51
C PHE A 33 2.91 0.49 -0.57
N PHE A 34 3.07 -0.83 -0.73
CA PHE A 34 2.29 -1.65 -1.67
C PHE A 34 0.90 -2.04 -1.12
N GLN A 35 0.56 -1.62 0.10
CA GLN A 35 -0.76 -1.85 0.68
C GLN A 35 -1.76 -0.78 0.21
N LEU A 36 -2.48 -0.14 1.14
CA LEU A 36 -3.49 0.85 0.77
C LEU A 36 -2.85 2.22 0.57
N PRO A 37 -3.20 2.95 -0.52
CA PRO A 37 -2.75 4.32 -0.70
C PRO A 37 -3.38 5.26 0.35
N PRO A 38 -2.78 6.44 0.58
CA PRO A 38 -3.41 7.49 1.35
C PRO A 38 -4.80 7.85 0.77
N ILE A 39 -5.79 8.00 1.65
CA ILE A 39 -7.18 8.26 1.25
C ILE A 39 -7.36 9.77 0.95
N THR A 40 -7.89 10.11 -0.22
CA THR A 40 -8.36 11.46 -0.54
C THR A 40 -9.82 11.64 -0.13
N ARG A 41 -10.14 12.76 0.52
CA ARG A 41 -11.49 13.01 1.08
C ARG A 41 -12.47 13.74 0.14
N LEU A 42 -12.10 14.06 -1.10
CA LEU A 42 -12.93 14.97 -1.93
C LEU A 42 -12.96 14.60 -3.41
N ALA A 43 -14.18 14.41 -3.93
CA ALA A 43 -14.51 14.25 -5.35
C ALA A 43 -14.32 15.54 -6.19
N ARG A 44 -13.88 16.66 -5.58
CA ARG A 44 -13.73 17.96 -6.27
C ARG A 44 -12.31 18.23 -6.78
N ASP A 45 -11.30 17.61 -6.19
CA ASP A 45 -9.92 17.67 -6.67
C ASP A 45 -9.51 16.25 -7.05
N ALA A 46 -9.57 15.92 -8.34
CA ALA A 46 -9.25 14.61 -8.90
C ALA A 46 -7.77 14.20 -8.75
N LYS A 47 -7.01 14.84 -7.84
CA LYS A 47 -5.60 14.55 -7.60
C LYS A 47 -5.46 13.51 -6.50
N ARG A 48 -4.65 12.48 -6.77
CA ARG A 48 -4.23 11.48 -5.80
C ARG A 48 -3.61 12.16 -4.58
N ALA A 49 -3.85 11.61 -3.39
CA ALA A 49 -3.07 11.98 -2.22
C ALA A 49 -1.62 11.50 -2.43
N PRO A 50 -0.62 12.35 -2.17
CA PRO A 50 0.76 11.94 -2.29
C PRO A 50 1.13 10.94 -1.19
N TYR A 51 2.03 10.02 -1.51
CA TYR A 51 2.69 9.17 -0.52
C TYR A 51 3.63 9.98 0.37
N LEU A 52 3.98 9.37 1.50
CA LEU A 52 4.91 9.93 2.47
C LEU A 52 6.30 10.19 1.85
N PHE A 53 6.77 9.27 1.01
CA PHE A 53 8.07 9.34 0.35
C PHE A 53 8.16 10.36 -0.80
N GLU A 54 7.02 10.88 -1.29
CA GLU A 54 6.99 11.93 -2.30
C GLU A 54 7.23 13.33 -1.71
N SER A 55 7.34 13.43 -0.37
CA SER A 55 7.61 14.69 0.32
C SER A 55 9.05 15.13 0.14
N LYS A 56 9.28 16.43 -0.09
CA LYS A 56 10.63 17.03 -0.08
C LYS A 56 11.39 16.82 1.22
N SER A 57 10.68 16.63 2.33
CA SER A 57 11.30 16.36 3.64
C SER A 57 11.67 14.88 3.83
N TRP A 58 11.30 13.98 2.93
CA TRP A 58 11.62 12.56 3.08
C TRP A 58 13.13 12.33 3.11
N ASP A 59 13.86 12.85 2.12
CA ASP A 59 15.30 12.62 1.97
C ASP A 59 16.14 13.24 3.10
N GLU A 60 15.67 14.34 3.71
CA GLU A 60 16.34 14.95 4.88
C GLU A 60 16.01 14.21 6.20
N CYS A 61 14.85 13.55 6.28
CA CYS A 61 14.35 12.95 7.53
C CYS A 61 14.63 11.44 7.62
N VAL A 62 14.68 10.73 6.48
CA VAL A 62 14.80 9.28 6.41
C VAL A 62 16.17 8.93 5.88
N THR A 63 17.10 8.70 6.80
CA THR A 63 18.52 8.45 6.48
C THR A 63 18.85 6.97 6.27
N GLN A 64 18.00 6.08 6.80
CA GLN A 64 18.17 4.63 6.69
C GLN A 64 16.84 3.97 6.39
N THR A 65 16.88 2.87 5.64
CA THR A 65 15.71 2.05 5.42
C THR A 65 16.12 0.60 5.28
N ILE A 66 15.29 -0.26 5.85
CA ILE A 66 15.55 -1.68 6.02
C ILE A 66 14.34 -2.42 5.45
N PHE A 67 14.61 -3.39 4.57
CA PHE A 67 13.58 -4.28 4.04
C PHE A 67 13.55 -5.59 4.81
N LEU A 68 12.39 -5.95 5.34
CA LEU A 68 12.16 -7.25 5.94
C LEU A 68 11.74 -8.23 4.84
N LYS A 69 12.50 -9.33 4.67
CA LYS A 69 12.27 -10.32 3.60
C LYS A 69 11.50 -11.56 4.07
N HIS A 70 11.50 -11.84 5.37
CA HIS A 70 10.96 -13.07 5.89
C HIS A 70 9.47 -12.93 6.24
N VAL A 71 8.63 -13.79 5.68
CA VAL A 71 7.19 -13.85 5.97
C VAL A 71 6.94 -14.80 7.14
N PHE A 72 6.30 -14.29 8.20
CA PHE A 72 6.01 -15.07 9.42
C PHE A 72 4.54 -15.47 9.57
N ARG A 73 3.61 -14.73 8.95
CA ARG A 73 2.16 -14.92 9.17
C ARG A 73 1.64 -16.18 8.50
N GLN A 74 2.18 -16.54 7.34
CA GLN A 74 1.80 -17.70 6.56
C GLN A 74 2.96 -18.70 6.53
N SER A 75 2.69 -19.96 6.88
CA SER A 75 3.67 -21.05 6.80
C SER A 75 3.58 -21.86 5.51
N ASP A 76 2.46 -21.78 4.78
CA ASP A 76 2.27 -22.46 3.50
C ASP A 76 2.94 -21.69 2.36
N GLN A 77 3.98 -22.28 1.76
CA GLN A 77 4.74 -21.64 0.68
C GLN A 77 3.88 -21.34 -0.54
N VAL A 78 2.90 -22.19 -0.87
CA VAL A 78 1.99 -21.95 -2.01
C VAL A 78 1.17 -20.69 -1.77
N PHE A 79 0.72 -20.47 -0.53
CA PHE A 79 -0.02 -19.28 -0.16
C PHE A 79 0.88 -18.04 -0.10
N VAL A 80 2.12 -18.16 0.39
CA VAL A 80 3.11 -17.07 0.38
C VAL A 80 3.40 -16.61 -1.05
N ASP A 81 3.66 -17.54 -1.97
CA ASP A 81 3.93 -17.24 -3.38
C ASP A 81 2.74 -16.55 -4.04
N LEU A 82 1.53 -17.05 -3.77
CA LEU A 82 0.28 -16.45 -4.24
C LEU A 82 0.12 -15.00 -3.76
N LEU A 83 0.38 -14.72 -2.49
CA LEU A 83 0.30 -13.36 -1.95
C LEU A 83 1.36 -12.44 -2.55
N ASN A 84 2.58 -12.94 -2.78
CA ASN A 84 3.65 -12.19 -3.42
C ASN A 84 3.33 -11.85 -4.88
N GLU A 85 2.69 -12.75 -5.63
CA GLU A 85 2.19 -12.49 -6.98
C GLU A 85 1.18 -11.33 -7.00
N ILE A 86 0.23 -11.33 -6.06
CA ILE A 86 -0.76 -10.26 -5.91
C ILE A 86 -0.08 -8.94 -5.50
N TRP A 87 0.87 -9.01 -4.56
CA TRP A 87 1.64 -7.87 -4.07
C TRP A 87 2.45 -7.19 -5.19
N MET A 88 3.03 -7.99 -6.09
CA MET A 88 3.74 -7.51 -7.29
C MET A 88 2.81 -7.15 -8.46
N GLY A 89 1.50 -7.42 -8.35
CA GLY A 89 0.53 -7.20 -9.43
C GLY A 89 0.71 -8.12 -10.64
N THR A 90 1.41 -9.23 -10.49
CA THR A 90 1.64 -10.23 -11.56
C THR A 90 0.89 -11.51 -11.21
N VAL A 91 -0.37 -11.59 -11.62
CA VAL A 91 -1.24 -12.73 -11.29
C VAL A 91 -1.10 -13.83 -12.34
N LEU A 92 -0.54 -14.99 -11.95
CA LEU A 92 -0.44 -16.16 -12.84
C LEU A 92 -1.79 -16.89 -12.95
N PRO A 93 -2.03 -17.66 -14.04
CA PRO A 93 -3.26 -18.44 -14.20
C PRO A 93 -3.58 -19.35 -13.00
N ARG A 94 -2.55 -20.01 -12.45
CA ARG A 94 -2.68 -20.86 -11.25
C ARG A 94 -3.23 -20.11 -10.04
N THR A 95 -2.82 -18.85 -9.87
CA THR A 95 -3.23 -18.02 -8.73
C THR A 95 -4.69 -17.63 -8.86
N SER A 96 -5.13 -17.26 -10.06
CA SER A 96 -6.55 -17.00 -10.36
C SER A 96 -7.42 -18.23 -10.10
N GLU A 97 -6.97 -19.43 -10.51
CA GLU A 97 -7.68 -20.68 -10.26
C GLU A 97 -7.81 -21.00 -8.77
N ILE A 98 -6.71 -20.88 -8.01
CA ILE A 98 -6.72 -21.06 -6.55
C ILE A 98 -7.70 -20.08 -5.90
N MET A 99 -7.61 -18.78 -6.21
CA MET A 99 -8.48 -17.76 -5.64
C MET A 99 -9.96 -18.02 -5.97
N ALA A 100 -10.28 -18.44 -7.20
CA ALA A 100 -11.64 -18.79 -7.58
C ALA A 100 -12.17 -19.99 -6.77
N SER A 101 -11.31 -20.96 -6.45
CA SER A 101 -11.67 -22.14 -5.66
C SER A 101 -12.02 -21.82 -4.19
N LEU A 102 -11.55 -20.67 -3.68
CA LEU A 102 -11.74 -20.20 -2.29
C LEU A 102 -13.06 -19.44 -2.07
N THR A 103 -13.89 -19.27 -3.09
CA THR A 103 -15.21 -18.60 -2.98
C THR A 103 -16.28 -19.43 -2.25
N LYS A 104 -15.94 -20.65 -1.84
CA LYS A 104 -16.84 -21.58 -1.16
C LYS A 104 -17.14 -21.07 0.27
N PRO A 105 -18.38 -21.20 0.75
CA PRO A 105 -18.69 -20.90 2.15
C PRO A 105 -17.83 -21.76 3.08
N VAL A 106 -17.10 -21.11 3.98
CA VAL A 106 -16.32 -21.81 5.00
C VAL A 106 -17.27 -22.26 6.11
N LYS A 107 -17.17 -23.55 6.48
CA LYS A 107 -17.89 -24.10 7.62
C LYS A 107 -16.93 -24.14 8.80
N TYR A 108 -17.29 -23.42 9.85
CA TYR A 108 -16.57 -23.43 11.12
C TYR A 108 -17.29 -24.42 12.04
N GLU A 109 -16.55 -25.39 12.57
CA GLU A 109 -17.09 -26.36 13.54
C GLU A 109 -17.00 -25.84 14.97
N ASP A 110 -16.25 -24.76 15.18
CA ASP A 110 -16.19 -24.00 16.41
C ASP A 110 -17.20 -22.85 16.40
N ASP A 111 -17.62 -22.41 17.58
CA ASP A 111 -18.50 -21.23 17.76
C ASP A 111 -17.77 -19.90 17.49
N ILE A 112 -16.64 -19.94 16.76
CA ILE A 112 -15.83 -18.78 16.43
C ILE A 112 -16.30 -18.22 15.09
N LEU A 113 -16.90 -17.03 15.15
CA LEU A 113 -17.32 -16.32 13.95
C LEU A 113 -16.10 -15.73 13.21
N PRO A 114 -16.04 -15.84 11.87
CA PRO A 114 -14.95 -15.27 11.10
C PRO A 114 -15.01 -13.74 11.09
N THR A 115 -13.84 -13.11 10.92
CA THR A 115 -13.79 -11.68 10.60
C THR A 115 -14.08 -11.49 9.11
N GLU A 116 -15.11 -10.71 8.80
CA GLU A 116 -15.41 -10.32 7.41
C GLU A 116 -14.77 -8.98 7.07
N LEU A 117 -14.08 -8.94 5.92
CA LEU A 117 -13.50 -7.71 5.37
C LEU A 117 -14.27 -7.31 4.12
N SER A 118 -14.78 -6.07 4.09
CA SER A 118 -15.56 -5.55 2.98
C SER A 118 -15.10 -4.14 2.61
N VAL A 119 -15.25 -3.80 1.32
CA VAL A 119 -15.05 -2.42 0.84
C VAL A 119 -16.37 -1.67 0.84
N PRO A 120 -16.43 -0.41 1.29
CA PRO A 120 -17.65 0.38 1.22
C PRO A 120 -18.12 0.54 -0.23
N LEU A 121 -19.42 0.34 -0.47
CA LEU A 121 -20.10 0.44 -1.78
C LEU A 121 -19.82 1.75 -2.56
N SER A 122 -19.38 2.82 -1.90
CA SER A 122 -19.00 4.07 -2.54
C SER A 122 -17.75 3.95 -3.45
N VAL A 123 -16.90 2.94 -3.24
CA VAL A 123 -15.72 2.66 -4.08
C VAL A 123 -16.10 1.79 -5.30
N SER A 124 -17.26 1.12 -5.27
CA SER A 124 -17.74 0.27 -6.38
C SER A 124 -18.06 1.06 -7.66
N PHE A 125 -18.32 2.37 -7.55
CA PHE A 125 -18.68 3.21 -8.70
C PHE A 125 -17.53 3.42 -9.71
N LEU A 126 -16.27 3.36 -9.27
CA LEU A 126 -15.14 3.49 -10.20
C LEU A 126 -15.02 2.26 -11.13
N CYS A 127 -15.49 1.09 -10.67
CA CYS A 127 -15.43 -0.17 -11.42
C CYS A 127 -16.57 -0.29 -12.46
N LEU A 128 -17.72 0.38 -12.22
CA LEU A 128 -18.88 0.36 -13.13
C LEU A 128 -18.71 1.25 -14.37
N HIS A 129 -17.86 2.28 -14.35
CA HIS A 129 -17.66 3.18 -15.49
C HIS A 129 -16.83 2.58 -16.65
N LEU A 130 -16.21 1.40 -16.45
CA LEU A 130 -15.45 0.69 -17.48
C LEU A 130 -16.22 -0.45 -18.17
N GLY A 131 -17.49 -0.67 -17.81
CA GLY A 131 -18.41 -1.57 -18.53
C GLY A 131 -18.00 -3.06 -18.59
N ARG A 132 -17.00 -3.50 -17.82
CA ARG A 132 -16.54 -4.90 -17.81
C ARG A 132 -16.70 -5.49 -16.41
N ARG A 133 -17.51 -6.55 -16.29
CA ARG A 133 -17.90 -7.15 -15.00
C ARG A 133 -16.82 -8.02 -14.36
N ASP A 134 -15.76 -8.35 -15.09
CA ASP A 134 -14.76 -9.35 -14.70
C ASP A 134 -13.41 -8.79 -14.21
N LEU A 135 -13.24 -7.46 -14.14
CA LEU A 135 -11.96 -6.81 -13.82
C LEU A 135 -12.01 -6.00 -12.52
N LYS A 136 -12.43 -6.63 -11.41
CA LYS A 136 -12.50 -5.95 -10.10
C LYS A 136 -11.15 -5.78 -9.40
N LEU A 137 -10.16 -6.64 -9.70
CA LEU A 137 -8.84 -6.61 -9.07
C LEU A 137 -7.77 -5.95 -9.95
N GLU A 138 -7.80 -6.18 -11.26
CA GLU A 138 -6.71 -5.73 -12.15
C GLU A 138 -6.60 -4.20 -12.29
N CYS A 139 -7.71 -3.46 -12.42
CA CYS A 139 -7.63 -2.03 -12.71
C CYS A 139 -7.17 -1.14 -11.55
N ALA A 140 -7.51 -1.44 -10.30
CA ALA A 140 -7.08 -0.64 -9.15
C ALA A 140 -5.62 -0.95 -8.75
N VAL A 141 -5.25 -2.23 -8.83
CA VAL A 141 -3.91 -2.72 -8.48
C VAL A 141 -2.88 -2.26 -9.52
N SER A 142 -3.20 -2.33 -10.82
CA SER A 142 -2.27 -1.96 -11.91
C SER A 142 -1.83 -0.48 -11.88
N TRP A 143 -2.76 0.46 -11.65
CA TRP A 143 -2.42 1.91 -11.60
C TRP A 143 -1.68 2.32 -10.32
N HIS A 144 -2.01 1.69 -9.19
CA HIS A 144 -1.37 1.95 -7.90
C HIS A 144 0.08 1.44 -7.90
N LEU A 145 0.29 0.24 -8.43
CA LEU A 145 1.59 -0.39 -8.55
C LEU A 145 2.50 0.31 -9.55
N SER A 146 2.01 0.75 -10.71
CA SER A 146 2.87 1.46 -11.68
C SER A 146 3.48 2.74 -11.08
N THR A 147 2.69 3.51 -10.32
CA THR A 147 3.20 4.75 -9.71
C THR A 147 4.22 4.49 -8.61
N ILE A 148 3.97 3.45 -7.78
CA ILE A 148 4.90 3.03 -6.74
C ILE A 148 6.17 2.48 -7.37
N GLN A 149 6.04 1.59 -8.36
CA GLN A 149 7.15 0.92 -9.01
C GLN A 149 8.00 1.90 -9.82
N GLU A 150 7.44 2.89 -10.53
CA GLU A 150 8.21 3.95 -11.20
C GLU A 150 8.97 4.86 -10.20
N SER A 151 8.31 5.25 -9.11
CA SER A 151 8.93 6.10 -8.07
C SER A 151 9.97 5.34 -7.26
N MET A 152 9.71 4.06 -6.95
CA MET A 152 10.60 3.22 -6.18
C MET A 152 11.74 2.67 -7.02
N THR A 153 11.60 2.43 -8.33
CA THR A 153 12.72 1.99 -9.19
C THR A 153 13.75 3.10 -9.43
N SER A 154 13.32 4.37 -9.36
CA SER A 154 14.20 5.55 -9.48
C SER A 154 14.87 5.95 -8.15
N LEU A 155 14.18 5.78 -7.01
CA LEU A 155 14.71 6.08 -5.68
C LEU A 155 15.39 4.88 -5.00
N TRP A 156 15.07 3.67 -5.43
CA TRP A 156 15.62 2.41 -4.91
C TRP A 156 15.94 1.46 -6.06
N PRO A 157 17.18 0.98 -6.20
CA PRO A 157 17.41 -0.15 -7.10
C PRO A 157 16.75 -1.39 -6.50
N ILE A 158 15.46 -1.62 -6.81
CA ILE A 158 14.74 -2.89 -6.63
C ILE A 158 15.32 -3.87 -7.67
N ARG A 159 16.62 -4.14 -7.60
CA ARG A 159 17.29 -5.07 -8.52
C ARG A 159 17.46 -6.46 -7.94
N ASN A 160 17.20 -6.70 -6.66
CA ASN A 160 17.32 -8.03 -6.05
C ASN A 160 16.45 -8.16 -4.78
N ILE A 161 15.13 -8.22 -4.95
CA ILE A 161 14.25 -8.93 -4.01
C ILE A 161 13.80 -10.20 -4.72
#